data_AF-A0A960HSH2-F1
#
_entry.id   AF-A0A960HSH2-F1
#
_cell.length_a   1.000
_cell.length_b   1.000
_cell.length_c   1.000
_cell.angle_alpha   90.00
_cell.angle_beta   90.00
_cell.angle_gamma   90.00
#
_symmetry.space_group_name_H-M   'P 1'
#
loop_
_entity.id
_entity.type
_entity.pdbx_description
1 polymer ?
#
loop_
_entity_poly.entity_id
_entity_poly.type
_entity_poly.pdbx_seq_one_letter_code
_entity_poly.pdbx_strand_id
1 'polypeptide(L)' 'MRAIVMNAASAAPWTISADDTVELFETDVVRGLSAEDAAARLTRDGPNELVEAPPVPLSERVLAQFKDPLVALLIAAIV' A
#
# COMPACT_ATOMS: atom_id res chain seq x y z
N MET A 1 -31.83 14.28 -3.49
CA MET A 1 -31.53 12.83 -3.57
C MET A 1 -30.06 12.66 -3.24
N ARG A 2 -29.74 12.59 -1.94
CA ARG A 2 -28.37 12.48 -1.43
C ARG A 2 -28.23 11.11 -0.80
N ALA A 3 -27.71 10.18 -1.58
CA ALA A 3 -27.14 8.95 -1.09
C ALA A 3 -25.89 8.79 -1.94
N ILE A 4 -24.73 8.92 -1.30
CA ILE A 4 -23.42 8.36 -1.65
C ILE A 4 -22.45 9.09 -0.70
N VAL A 5 -22.51 8.71 0.57
CA VAL A 5 -21.26 8.51 1.29
C VAL A 5 -20.88 7.08 0.93
N MET A 6 -20.44 6.84 -0.32
CA MET A 6 -19.73 5.60 -0.60
C MET A 6 -18.40 5.77 0.11
N ASN A 7 -18.18 4.92 1.10
CA ASN A 7 -16.84 4.45 1.38
C ASN A 7 -16.17 4.16 0.03
N ALA A 8 -15.12 4.89 -0.33
CA ALA A 8 -14.42 4.70 -1.62
C ALA A 8 -13.93 3.24 -1.81
N ALA A 9 -13.89 2.47 -0.72
CA ALA A 9 -13.60 1.04 -0.74
C ALA A 9 -14.80 0.12 -1.09
N SER A 10 -16.02 0.63 -1.29
CA SER A 10 -17.23 -0.21 -1.46
C SER A 10 -17.90 -0.14 -2.84
N ALA A 11 -17.59 0.85 -3.68
CA ALA A 11 -18.07 0.90 -5.05
C ALA A 11 -16.98 0.43 -6.01
N ALA A 12 -17.36 -0.31 -7.04
CA ALA A 12 -16.50 -0.65 -8.15
C ALA A 12 -16.09 0.64 -8.90
N PRO A 13 -14.90 1.20 -8.72
CA PRO A 13 -14.58 2.54 -9.27
C PRO A 13 -14.62 2.54 -10.80
N TRP A 14 -14.39 1.39 -11.41
CA TRP A 14 -14.48 1.16 -12.86
C TRP A 14 -15.90 1.24 -13.44
N THR A 15 -16.94 1.38 -12.62
CA THR A 15 -18.33 1.58 -13.09
C THR A 15 -18.81 3.02 -12.99
N ILE A 16 -18.01 3.93 -12.45
CA ILE A 16 -18.37 5.34 -12.24
C ILE A 16 -17.99 6.14 -13.50
N SER A 17 -18.85 7.07 -13.91
CA SER A 17 -18.56 7.93 -15.07
C SER A 17 -17.43 8.92 -14.74
N ALA A 18 -16.79 9.48 -15.77
CA ALA A 18 -15.76 10.49 -15.58
C ALA A 18 -16.31 11.73 -14.87
N ASP A 19 -17.49 12.22 -15.27
CA ASP A 19 -18.12 13.40 -14.68
C ASP A 19 -18.47 13.18 -13.21
N ASP A 20 -19.05 12.03 -12.86
CA ASP A 20 -19.37 11.68 -11.47
C ASP A 20 -18.09 11.53 -10.62
N THR A 21 -17.00 11.03 -11.21
CA THR A 21 -15.70 10.90 -10.54
C THR A 21 -15.13 12.29 -10.23
N VAL A 22 -15.23 13.22 -11.18
CA VAL A 22 -14.73 14.60 -11.03
C VAL A 22 -15.50 15.33 -9.92
N GLU A 23 -16.81 15.15 -9.86
CA GLU A 23 -17.66 15.68 -8.78
C GLU A 23 -17.32 15.03 -7.43
N LEU A 24 -17.21 13.69 -7.39
CA LEU A 24 -16.92 12.93 -6.17
C LEU A 24 -15.57 13.30 -5.55
N PHE A 25 -14.55 13.50 -6.36
CA PHE A 25 -13.20 13.83 -5.90
C PHE A 25 -12.92 15.34 -5.87
N GLU A 26 -13.92 16.18 -6.13
CA GLU A 26 -13.83 17.64 -6.13
C GLU A 26 -12.57 18.13 -6.88
N THR A 27 -12.44 17.71 -8.13
CA THR A 27 -11.30 18.05 -9.00
C THR A 27 -11.77 18.74 -10.27
N ASP A 28 -10.84 19.28 -11.06
CA ASP A 28 -11.10 19.88 -12.37
C ASP A 28 -10.39 19.07 -13.46
N VAL A 29 -11.10 18.75 -14.54
CA VAL A 29 -10.58 17.93 -15.65
C VAL A 29 -9.49 18.63 -16.48
N VAL A 30 -9.46 19.97 -16.48
CA VAL A 30 -8.50 20.78 -17.23
C VAL A 30 -7.38 21.28 -16.33
N ARG A 31 -7.73 21.80 -15.15
CA ARG A 31 -6.80 22.48 -14.23
C ARG A 31 -6.24 21.56 -13.15
N GLY A 32 -6.90 20.44 -12.86
CA GLY A 32 -6.55 19.57 -11.75
C GLY A 32 -6.82 20.21 -10.39
N LEU A 33 -6.13 19.71 -9.37
CA LEU A 33 -6.20 20.24 -8.00
C LEU A 33 -5.35 21.49 -7.85
N SER A 34 -5.79 22.38 -6.94
CA SER A 34 -4.92 23.46 -6.48
C SER A 34 -3.75 22.92 -5.64
N ALA A 35 -2.68 23.69 -5.51
CA ALA A 35 -1.56 23.30 -4.67
C ALA A 35 -1.95 23.14 -3.18
N GLU A 36 -2.90 23.94 -2.72
CA GLU A 36 -3.43 23.88 -1.35
C GLU A 36 -4.24 22.59 -1.14
N ASP A 37 -5.13 22.24 -2.07
CA ASP A 37 -5.91 21.00 -2.01
C ASP A 37 -5.02 19.77 -2.08
N ALA A 38 -4.00 19.79 -2.96
CA ALA A 38 -3.04 18.70 -3.07
C ALA A 38 -2.24 18.51 -1.77
N ALA A 39 -1.77 19.60 -1.15
CA ALA A 39 -1.04 19.54 0.12
C ALA A 39 -1.92 19.07 1.29
N ALA A 40 -3.17 19.52 1.34
CA ALA A 40 -4.14 19.08 2.33
C ALA A 40 -4.43 17.57 2.20
N ARG A 41 -4.61 17.07 0.97
CA ARG A 41 -4.82 15.64 0.69
C ARG A 41 -3.59 14.81 1.02
N LEU A 42 -2.38 15.28 0.67
CA LEU A 42 -1.14 14.59 1.02
C LEU A 42 -0.96 14.46 2.54
N THR A 43 -1.32 15.49 3.30
CA THR A 43 -1.26 15.46 4.77
C THR A 43 -2.29 14.49 5.37
N ARG A 44 -3.48 14.41 4.76
CA ARG A 44 -4.58 13.56 5.23
C ARG A 44 -4.38 12.09 4.88
N ASP A 45 -4.03 11.79 3.63
CA ASP A 45 -4.01 10.43 3.07
C ASP A 45 -2.61 9.81 3.10
N GLY A 46 -1.57 10.64 3.23
CA GLY A 46 -0.18 10.22 3.16
C GLY A 46 0.36 10.11 1.73
N PRO A 47 1.66 9.81 1.58
CA PRO A 47 2.26 9.59 0.27
C PRO A 47 1.67 8.34 -0.40
N ASN A 48 1.49 8.39 -1.72
CA ASN A 48 1.08 7.24 -2.52
C ASN A 48 2.27 6.33 -2.79
N GLU A 49 2.81 5.76 -1.73
CA GLU A 49 3.96 4.86 -1.75
C GLU A 49 3.60 3.56 -1.05
N LEU A 50 4.04 2.45 -1.62
CA LEU A 50 3.87 1.15 -0.99
C LEU A 50 4.85 1.05 0.18
N VAL A 51 4.33 0.76 1.36
CA VAL A 51 5.17 0.49 2.53
C VAL A 51 5.89 -0.84 2.30
N GLU A 52 7.21 -0.78 2.12
CA GLU A 52 8.03 -1.98 2.04
C GLU A 52 8.06 -2.69 3.40
N ALA A 53 7.93 -4.02 3.37
CA ALA A 53 8.17 -4.81 4.56
C ALA A 53 9.66 -4.68 4.95
N PRO A 54 9.97 -4.49 6.24
CA PRO A 54 11.35 -4.40 6.68
C PRO A 54 12.09 -5.69 6.29
N PRO A 55 13.33 -5.60 5.78
CA PRO A 55 14.09 -6.77 5.41
C PRO A 55 14.39 -7.61 6.65
N VAL A 56 14.36 -8.95 6.51
CA VAL A 56 14.75 -9.85 7.59
C VAL A 56 16.24 -9.61 7.92
N PRO A 57 16.59 -9.31 9.19
CA PRO A 57 17.97 -9.10 9.60
C PRO A 57 18.89 -10.27 9.23
N LEU A 58 20.15 -9.98 8.91
CA LEU A 58 21.12 -11.01 8.52
C LEU A 58 21.34 -12.05 9.64
N SER A 59 21.35 -11.63 10.90
CA SER A 59 21.46 -12.54 12.05
C SER A 59 20.30 -13.54 12.08
N GLU A 60 19.07 -13.06 11.93
CA GLU A 60 17.87 -13.91 11.90
C GLU A 60 17.91 -14.90 10.73
N ARG A 61 18.36 -14.44 9.55
CA ARG A 61 18.55 -15.31 8.37
C ARG A 61 19.59 -16.40 8.60
N VAL A 62 20.72 -16.08 9.21
CA VAL A 62 21.77 -17.05 9.53
C VAL A 62 21.28 -18.07 10.56
N LEU A 63 20.61 -17.63 11.63
CA LEU A 63 20.04 -18.54 12.63
C LEU A 63 18.97 -19.46 12.03
N ALA A 64 18.21 -18.99 11.04
CA ALA A 64 17.22 -19.82 10.35
C ALA A 64 17.86 -21.00 9.60
N GLN A 65 19.07 -20.84 9.05
CA GLN A 65 19.75 -21.91 8.32
C GLN A 65 20.14 -23.10 9.23
N PHE A 66 20.44 -22.85 10.50
CA PHE A 66 20.75 -23.92 11.47
C PHE A 66 19.52 -24.71 11.92
N LYS A 67 18.30 -24.22 11.65
CA LYS A 67 17.05 -24.96 11.91
C LYS A 67 16.71 -25.94 10.78
N ASP A 68 17.45 -25.92 9.68
CA ASP A 68 17.26 -26.84 8.57
C ASP A 68 17.76 -28.25 8.94
N PRO A 69 16.93 -29.31 8.80
CA PRO A 69 17.32 -30.67 9.15
C PRO A 69 18.56 -31.20 8.42
N LEU A 70 18.77 -30.79 7.16
CA LEU A 70 19.94 -31.19 6.39
C LEU A 70 21.20 -30.52 6.96
N VAL A 71 21.13 -29.25 7.34
CA VAL A 71 22.25 -28.55 7.97
C VAL A 71 22.61 -29.20 9.31
N ALA A 72 21.62 -29.56 10.11
CA ALA A 72 21.83 -30.30 11.36
C ALA A 72 22.52 -31.65 11.11
N LEU A 73 22.09 -32.39 10.07
CA LEU A 73 22.71 -33.66 9.68
C LEU A 73 24.18 -33.47 9.26
N LEU A 74 24.48 -32.43 8.48
CA LEU A 74 25.85 -32.14 8.04
C LEU A 74 26.78 -31.78 9.20
N ILE A 75 26.29 -31.02 10.19
CA ILE A 75 27.06 -30.71 11.40
C ILE A 75 27.31 -32.00 12.21
N ALA A 76 26.30 -32.86 12.36
CA ALA A 76 26.45 -34.13 13.06
C ALA A 76 27.44 -35.10 12.38
N ALA A 77 27.68 -34.95 11.07
CA ALA A 77 28.62 -35.80 10.34
C ALA A 77 30.10 -35.46 10.58
N ILE A 78 30.40 -34.26 11.08
CA ILE A 78 31.78 -33.78 11.32
C ILE A 78 32.16 -33.71 12.80
N VAL A 79 31.20 -34.00 13.70
CA VAL A 79 31.40 -34.13 15.16
C VAL A 79 31.58 -35.60 15.50
#